data_AF-T0RGX3-F1
#
_entry.id   AF-T0RGX3-F1
#
_cell.length_a   1.000
_cell.length_b   1.000
_cell.length_c   1.000
_cell.angle_alpha   90.00
_cell.angle_beta   90.00
_cell.angle_gamma   90.00
#
_symmetry.space_group_name_H-M   'P 1'
#
loop_
_entity.id
_entity.type
_entity.pdbx_description
1 polymer ?
#
loop_
_entity_poly.entity_id
_entity_poly.type
_entity_poly.pdbx_seq_one_letter_code
_entity_poly.pdbx_strand_id
1 'polypeptide(L)'
;MTEKAKKTVVKLQKAFLEEVNGCDAIERQGLQALSSLANIAGRLPLVSDTSTYGVLAAMHNVETLLTQRHYEALEKARLAVAQTVEYFFDHVENMQRHMSTCADVFDGLTLTPSTLFLAESMEWMENVLGMYEREAARKKELCQTLGYADVALLHAKHAQYLSSSRYGAINRDYVTLVTDAAKAKLAQAAKDKKLPEEDEDA
;
A
#
# COMPACT_ATOMS: atom_id res chain seq x y z
N MET A 1 14.57 15.86 -29.04
CA MET A 1 14.86 15.17 -27.76
C MET A 1 13.69 15.23 -26.78
N THR A 2 12.97 16.35 -26.71
CA THR A 2 11.83 16.61 -25.82
C THR A 2 10.71 15.56 -25.85
N GLU A 3 10.31 15.05 -27.03
CA GLU A 3 9.14 14.15 -27.09
C GLU A 3 9.42 12.72 -26.59
N LYS A 4 10.66 12.24 -26.75
CA LYS A 4 11.08 10.94 -26.19
C LYS A 4 11.12 11.01 -24.67
N ALA A 5 11.71 12.07 -24.12
CA ALA A 5 11.81 12.28 -22.68
C ALA A 5 10.41 12.43 -22.04
N LYS A 6 9.52 13.21 -22.67
CA LYS A 6 8.12 13.35 -22.26
C LYS A 6 7.40 11.99 -22.18
N LYS A 7 7.53 11.15 -23.21
CA LYS A 7 6.95 9.80 -23.20
C LYS A 7 7.52 8.93 -22.08
N THR A 8 8.81 9.05 -21.80
CA THR A 8 9.46 8.31 -20.71
C THR A 8 8.94 8.75 -19.34
N VAL A 9 8.85 10.06 -19.07
CA VAL A 9 8.33 10.59 -17.80
C VAL A 9 6.89 10.14 -17.56
N VAL A 10 6.02 10.23 -18.57
CA VAL A 10 4.63 9.76 -18.46
C VAL A 10 4.56 8.26 -18.17
N LYS A 11 5.44 7.46 -18.79
CA LYS A 11 5.52 6.02 -18.52
C LYS A 11 5.95 5.74 -17.07
N LEU A 12 6.95 6.47 -16.57
CA LEU A 12 7.45 6.33 -15.20
C LEU A 12 6.39 6.78 -14.19
N GLN A 13 5.68 7.87 -14.46
CA GLN A 13 4.55 8.31 -13.63
C GLN A 13 3.46 7.24 -13.56
N LYS A 14 3.15 6.58 -14.68
CA LYS A 14 2.18 5.48 -14.67
C LYS A 14 2.66 4.30 -13.82
N ALA A 15 3.92 3.91 -13.95
CA ALA A 15 4.50 2.83 -13.13
C ALA A 15 4.50 3.20 -11.64
N PHE A 16 4.86 4.44 -11.30
CA PHE A 16 4.76 4.97 -9.94
C PHE A 16 3.33 4.84 -9.38
N LEU A 17 2.31 5.15 -10.18
CA LEU A 17 0.91 4.98 -9.77
C LEU A 17 0.50 3.51 -9.61
N GLU A 18 1.08 2.59 -10.37
CA GLU A 18 0.87 1.16 -10.19
C GLU A 18 1.41 0.71 -8.82
N GLU A 19 2.57 1.21 -8.40
CA GLU A 19 3.10 0.97 -7.04
C GLU A 19 2.21 1.56 -5.95
N VAL A 20 1.63 2.76 -6.17
CA VAL A 20 0.69 3.41 -5.23
C VAL A 20 -0.54 2.52 -5.00
N ASN A 21 -1.09 1.97 -6.07
CA ASN A 21 -2.20 1.02 -6.00
C ASN A 21 -1.78 -0.33 -5.36
N GLY A 22 -0.54 -0.76 -5.59
CA GLY A 22 0.06 -1.94 -4.95
C GLY A 22 0.08 -1.81 -3.43
N CYS A 23 0.53 -0.66 -2.92
CA CYS A 23 0.48 -0.35 -1.49
C CYS A 23 -0.93 -0.48 -0.91
N ASP A 24 -1.94 0.12 -1.56
CA ASP A 24 -3.35 0.04 -1.11
C ASP A 24 -3.87 -1.42 -1.05
N ALA A 25 -3.45 -2.27 -1.99
CA ALA A 25 -3.83 -3.68 -2.02
C ALA A 25 -3.17 -4.47 -0.88
N ILE A 26 -1.88 -4.25 -0.63
CA ILE A 26 -1.12 -4.92 0.43
C ILE A 26 -1.58 -4.50 1.83
N GLU A 27 -2.01 -3.24 1.99
CA GLU A 27 -2.56 -2.76 3.26
C GLU A 27 -3.80 -3.54 3.70
N ARG A 28 -4.67 -3.91 2.76
CA ARG A 28 -5.87 -4.70 3.10
C ARG A 28 -5.49 -6.09 3.60
N GLN A 29 -4.47 -6.69 3.00
CA GLN A 29 -3.96 -7.99 3.41
C GLN A 29 -3.34 -7.93 4.81
N GLY A 30 -2.51 -6.91 5.08
CA GLY A 30 -1.91 -6.73 6.40
C GLY A 30 -2.94 -6.45 7.49
N LEU A 31 -4.00 -5.68 7.19
CA LEU A 31 -5.12 -5.47 8.11
C LEU A 31 -5.82 -6.79 8.45
N GLN A 32 -6.10 -7.61 7.44
CA GLN A 32 -6.72 -8.92 7.63
C GLN A 32 -5.84 -9.86 8.46
N ALA A 33 -4.52 -9.83 8.24
CA ALA A 33 -3.56 -10.61 9.02
C ALA A 33 -3.53 -10.16 10.50
N LEU A 34 -3.53 -8.85 10.77
CA LEU A 34 -3.62 -8.30 12.13
C LEU A 34 -4.94 -8.65 12.81
N SER A 35 -6.06 -8.58 12.09
CA SER A 35 -7.37 -8.98 12.60
C SER A 35 -7.39 -10.46 12.98
N SER A 36 -6.85 -11.32 12.11
CA SER A 36 -6.71 -12.75 12.38
C SER A 36 -5.84 -13.00 13.61
N LEU A 37 -4.70 -12.31 13.72
CA LEU A 37 -3.79 -12.41 14.86
C LEU A 37 -4.49 -12.06 16.18
N ALA A 38 -5.19 -10.92 16.23
CA ALA A 38 -5.94 -10.49 17.42
C ALA A 38 -7.04 -11.49 17.80
N ASN A 39 -7.78 -12.00 16.82
CA ASN A 39 -8.86 -12.97 17.04
C ASN A 39 -8.35 -14.31 17.56
N ILE A 40 -7.23 -14.82 17.04
CA ILE A 40 -6.63 -16.07 17.53
C ILE A 40 -6.07 -15.86 18.94
N ALA A 41 -5.40 -14.74 19.19
CA ALA A 41 -4.86 -14.40 20.50
C ALA A 41 -5.97 -14.30 21.57
N GLY A 42 -7.10 -13.68 21.23
CA GLY A 42 -8.27 -13.60 22.12
C GLY A 42 -8.91 -14.95 22.46
N ARG A 43 -8.65 -16.01 21.67
CA ARG A 43 -9.16 -17.36 21.91
C ARG A 43 -8.20 -18.24 22.71
N LEU A 44 -6.94 -17.85 22.88
CA LEU A 44 -5.95 -18.62 23.66
C LEU A 44 -6.47 -19.04 25.04
N PRO A 45 -7.16 -18.18 25.83
CA PRO A 45 -7.64 -18.59 27.15
C PRO A 45 -8.63 -19.77 27.10
N LEU A 46 -9.42 -19.89 26.03
CA LEU A 46 -10.37 -21.00 25.85
C LEU A 46 -9.64 -22.31 25.60
N VAL A 47 -8.47 -22.25 24.96
CA VAL A 47 -7.66 -23.42 24.65
C VAL A 47 -6.97 -23.94 25.90
N SER A 48 -6.75 -23.11 26.92
CA SER A 48 -6.14 -23.54 28.18
C SER A 48 -7.15 -24.08 29.20
N ASP A 49 -8.46 -23.94 28.93
CA ASP A 49 -9.52 -24.41 29.83
C ASP A 49 -10.17 -25.68 29.29
N THR A 50 -9.80 -26.82 29.88
CA THR A 50 -10.32 -28.15 29.51
C THR A 50 -11.82 -28.28 29.68
N SER A 51 -12.46 -27.44 30.51
CA SER A 51 -13.92 -27.43 30.69
C SER A 51 -14.68 -26.97 29.44
N THR A 52 -13.99 -26.29 28.52
CA THR A 52 -14.59 -25.76 27.29
C THR A 52 -14.55 -26.74 26.12
N TYR A 53 -13.84 -27.87 26.25
CA TYR A 53 -13.57 -28.77 25.13
C TYR A 53 -14.78 -29.60 24.69
N GLY A 54 -15.81 -29.71 25.53
CA GLY A 54 -17.02 -30.47 25.23
C GLY A 54 -16.72 -31.93 24.83
N VAL A 55 -17.21 -32.34 23.66
CA VAL A 55 -17.00 -33.71 23.13
C VAL A 55 -15.52 -34.02 22.89
N LEU A 56 -14.68 -33.00 22.64
CA LEU A 56 -13.24 -33.19 22.41
C LEU A 56 -12.50 -33.59 23.69
N ALA A 57 -13.09 -33.36 24.88
CA ALA A 57 -12.48 -33.75 26.16
C ALA A 57 -12.24 -35.28 26.27
N ALA A 58 -12.99 -36.08 25.51
CA ALA A 58 -12.81 -37.54 25.45
C ALA A 58 -11.62 -37.97 24.56
N MET A 59 -11.04 -37.06 23.78
CA MET A 59 -9.92 -37.36 22.88
C MET A 59 -8.58 -37.32 23.62
N HIS A 60 -7.71 -38.27 23.30
CA HIS A 60 -6.36 -38.30 23.85
C HIS A 60 -5.52 -37.12 23.35
N ASN A 61 -4.79 -36.45 24.26
CA ASN A 61 -3.88 -35.33 23.97
C ASN A 61 -4.51 -34.09 23.31
N VAL A 62 -5.83 -33.92 23.46
CA VAL A 62 -6.56 -32.79 22.87
C VAL A 62 -5.99 -31.43 23.26
N GLU A 63 -5.63 -31.23 24.53
CA GLU A 63 -5.06 -29.97 25.04
C GLU A 63 -3.77 -29.60 24.30
N THR A 64 -2.84 -30.55 24.19
CA THR A 64 -1.57 -30.37 23.51
C THR A 64 -1.78 -30.02 22.04
N LEU A 65 -2.64 -30.76 21.34
CA LEU A 65 -2.89 -30.55 19.91
C LEU A 65 -3.57 -29.21 19.64
N LEU A 66 -4.58 -28.83 20.44
CA LEU A 66 -5.25 -27.54 20.31
C LEU A 66 -4.29 -26.38 20.60
N THR A 67 -3.47 -26.51 21.64
CA THR A 67 -2.47 -25.51 22.01
C THR A 67 -1.44 -25.32 20.90
N GLN A 68 -0.85 -26.41 20.41
CA GLN A 68 0.09 -26.39 19.28
C GLN A 68 -0.55 -25.70 18.06
N ARG A 69 -1.78 -26.09 17.71
CA ARG A 69 -2.47 -25.53 16.54
C ARG A 69 -2.72 -24.04 16.65
N HIS A 70 -3.03 -23.53 17.84
CA HIS A 70 -3.24 -22.09 18.04
C HIS A 70 -1.93 -21.31 17.96
N TYR A 71 -0.84 -21.80 18.56
CA TYR A 71 0.47 -21.15 18.44
C TYR A 71 1.01 -21.17 17.01
N GLU A 72 0.81 -22.26 16.26
CA GLU A 72 1.12 -22.29 14.82
C GLU A 72 0.34 -21.23 14.05
N ALA A 73 -0.96 -21.09 14.34
CA ALA A 73 -1.81 -20.10 13.67
C ALA A 73 -1.41 -18.65 14.02
N LEU A 74 -1.02 -18.39 15.28
CA LEU A 74 -0.48 -17.10 15.72
C LEU A 74 0.80 -16.74 14.99
N GLU A 75 1.75 -17.68 14.94
CA GLU A 75 3.03 -17.45 14.27
C GLU A 75 2.83 -17.24 12.77
N LYS A 76 1.95 -18.03 12.13
CA LYS A 76 1.59 -17.83 10.73
C LYS A 76 0.98 -16.45 10.47
N ALA A 77 0.07 -16.00 11.33
CA ALA A 77 -0.53 -14.67 11.20
C ALA A 77 0.50 -13.56 11.44
N ARG A 78 1.39 -13.71 12.42
CA ARG A 78 2.49 -12.77 12.69
C ARG A 78 3.43 -12.64 11.49
N LEU A 79 3.85 -13.76 10.91
CA LEU A 79 4.68 -13.79 9.72
C LEU A 79 3.98 -13.15 8.52
N ALA A 80 2.67 -13.40 8.34
CA ALA A 80 1.89 -12.75 7.29
C ALA A 80 1.88 -11.21 7.46
N VAL A 81 1.74 -10.70 8.69
CA VAL A 81 1.84 -9.25 8.93
C VAL A 81 3.25 -8.73 8.56
N ALA A 82 4.31 -9.40 9.02
CA ALA A 82 5.69 -9.01 8.71
C ALA A 82 5.93 -8.96 7.18
N GLN A 83 5.50 -10.00 6.47
CA GLN A 83 5.60 -10.09 5.02
C GLN A 83 4.82 -8.97 4.31
N THR A 84 3.63 -8.62 4.77
CA THR A 84 2.87 -7.50 4.17
C THR A 84 3.53 -6.15 4.40
N VAL A 85 4.25 -5.97 5.52
CA VAL A 85 5.04 -4.75 5.76
C VAL A 85 6.24 -4.72 4.80
N GLU A 86 6.97 -5.83 4.64
CA GLU A 86 8.05 -5.93 3.65
C GLU A 86 7.58 -5.62 2.24
N TYR A 87 6.46 -6.19 1.80
CA TYR A 87 5.89 -5.89 0.48
C TYR A 87 5.45 -4.43 0.32
N PHE A 88 5.00 -3.78 1.40
CA PHE A 88 4.75 -2.35 1.37
C PHE A 88 6.05 -1.57 1.13
N PHE A 89 7.15 -1.95 1.80
CA PHE A 89 8.47 -1.35 1.55
C PHE A 89 8.95 -1.58 0.11
N ASP A 90 8.79 -2.79 -0.44
CA ASP A 90 9.19 -3.09 -1.82
C ASP A 90 8.51 -2.14 -2.83
N HIS A 91 7.22 -1.85 -2.64
CA HIS A 91 6.50 -0.88 -3.46
C HIS A 91 7.05 0.55 -3.30
N VAL A 92 7.37 0.96 -2.07
CA VAL A 92 7.99 2.28 -1.82
C VAL A 92 9.39 2.38 -2.43
N GLU A 93 10.20 1.34 -2.35
CA GLU A 93 11.50 1.28 -3.02
C GLU A 93 11.37 1.37 -4.54
N ASN A 94 10.35 0.72 -5.13
CA ASN A 94 10.08 0.84 -6.56
C ASN A 94 9.63 2.26 -6.94
N MET A 95 8.82 2.92 -6.11
CA MET A 95 8.49 4.33 -6.29
C MET A 95 9.77 5.21 -6.31
N GLN A 96 10.70 4.98 -5.38
CA GLN A 96 11.99 5.69 -5.33
C GLN A 96 12.79 5.45 -6.62
N ARG A 97 12.88 4.21 -7.11
CA ARG A 97 13.57 3.87 -8.37
C ARG A 97 12.94 4.57 -9.57
N HIS A 98 11.61 4.60 -9.64
CA HIS A 98 10.89 5.32 -10.70
C HIS A 98 11.13 6.82 -10.63
N MET A 99 11.12 7.40 -9.42
CA MET A 99 11.37 8.82 -9.21
C MET A 99 12.81 9.21 -9.59
N SER A 100 13.81 8.42 -9.16
CA SER A 100 15.22 8.63 -9.52
C SER A 100 15.41 8.58 -11.04
N THR A 101 14.84 7.57 -11.71
CA THR A 101 14.92 7.46 -13.18
C THR A 101 14.22 8.64 -13.86
N CYS A 102 13.14 9.16 -13.26
CA CYS A 102 12.44 10.32 -13.77
C CYS A 102 13.28 11.59 -13.65
N ALA A 103 13.98 11.77 -12.52
CA ALA A 103 14.91 12.87 -12.31
C ALA A 103 16.06 12.86 -13.32
N ASP A 104 16.68 11.70 -13.57
CA ASP A 104 17.75 11.57 -14.56
C ASP A 104 17.30 12.00 -15.98
N VAL A 105 16.06 11.64 -16.35
CA VAL A 105 15.47 12.04 -17.64
C VAL A 105 15.17 13.54 -17.68
N PHE A 106 14.81 14.12 -16.54
CA PHE A 106 14.46 15.53 -16.41
C PHE A 106 15.68 16.45 -16.38
N ASP A 107 16.79 16.05 -15.77
CA ASP A 107 18.05 16.81 -15.78
C ASP A 107 18.58 17.06 -17.21
N GLY A 108 18.24 16.18 -18.15
CA GLY A 108 18.55 16.33 -19.57
C GLY A 108 17.60 17.25 -20.34
N LEU A 109 16.58 17.84 -19.71
CA LEU A 109 15.54 18.65 -20.35
C LEU A 109 15.73 20.15 -20.10
N THR A 110 15.59 20.93 -21.17
CA THR A 110 15.41 22.38 -21.04
C THR A 110 13.96 22.68 -20.64
N LEU A 111 13.79 23.43 -19.55
CA LEU A 111 12.50 23.93 -19.13
C LEU A 111 11.97 24.95 -20.14
N THR A 112 10.82 24.63 -20.72
CA THR A 112 10.04 25.47 -21.63
C THR A 112 8.60 25.49 -21.14
N PRO A 113 7.76 26.44 -21.58
CA PRO A 113 6.33 26.43 -21.23
C PRO A 113 5.64 25.09 -21.57
N SER A 114 6.12 24.39 -22.61
CA SER A 114 5.63 23.08 -23.02
C SER A 114 6.12 21.91 -22.17
N THR A 115 7.15 22.08 -21.35
CA THR A 115 7.69 21.04 -20.44
C THR A 115 7.41 21.34 -18.96
N LEU A 116 6.82 22.49 -18.63
CA LEU A 116 6.47 22.88 -17.26
C LEU A 116 5.63 21.82 -16.52
N PHE A 117 4.67 21.19 -17.21
CA PHE A 117 3.84 20.13 -16.63
C PHE A 117 4.64 18.88 -16.17
N LEU A 118 5.84 18.66 -16.72
CA LEU A 118 6.73 17.57 -16.29
C LEU A 118 7.34 17.90 -14.93
N ALA A 119 7.68 19.17 -14.69
CA ALA A 119 8.19 19.63 -13.40
C ALA A 119 7.11 19.50 -12.31
N GLU A 120 5.88 19.93 -12.61
CA GLU A 120 4.72 19.77 -11.71
C GLU A 120 4.45 18.29 -11.40
N SER A 121 4.55 17.42 -12.41
CA SER A 121 4.40 15.97 -12.22
C SER A 121 5.49 15.38 -11.31
N MET A 122 6.73 15.84 -11.44
CA MET A 122 7.85 15.40 -10.61
C MET A 122 7.71 15.87 -9.17
N GLU A 123 7.40 17.15 -8.96
CA GLU A 123 7.14 17.71 -7.64
C GLU A 123 6.00 16.94 -6.94
N TRP A 124 4.94 16.60 -7.68
CA TRP A 124 3.87 15.77 -7.14
C TRP A 124 4.35 14.37 -6.76
N MET A 125 5.11 13.67 -7.62
CA MET A 125 5.63 12.33 -7.32
C MET A 125 6.55 12.34 -6.09
N GLU A 126 7.39 13.36 -5.94
CA GLU A 126 8.27 13.53 -4.78
C GLU A 126 7.48 13.72 -3.49
N ASN A 127 6.45 14.58 -3.51
CA ASN A 127 5.57 14.79 -2.37
C ASN A 127 4.82 13.51 -1.98
N VAL A 128 4.30 12.75 -2.96
CA VAL A 128 3.63 11.48 -2.71
C VAL A 128 4.59 10.45 -2.16
N LEU A 129 5.79 10.32 -2.74
CA LEU A 129 6.82 9.42 -2.25
C LEU A 129 7.15 9.70 -0.79
N GLY A 130 7.37 10.97 -0.42
CA GLY A 130 7.62 11.36 0.97
C GLY A 130 6.46 11.03 1.94
N MET A 131 5.21 11.00 1.47
CA MET A 131 4.07 10.49 2.27
C MET A 131 4.18 8.98 2.48
N TYR A 132 4.46 8.22 1.42
CA TYR A 132 4.59 6.77 1.46
C TYR A 132 5.80 6.28 2.26
N GLU A 133 6.93 6.98 2.21
CA GLU A 133 8.12 6.67 3.03
C GLU A 133 7.84 6.83 4.53
N ARG A 134 7.16 7.92 4.92
CA ARG A 134 6.73 8.13 6.31
C ARG A 134 5.73 7.06 6.74
N GLU A 135 4.81 6.70 5.85
CA GLU A 135 3.84 5.64 6.12
C GLU A 135 4.51 4.27 6.28
N ALA A 136 5.51 3.96 5.46
CA ALA A 136 6.30 2.73 5.58
C ALA A 136 7.04 2.67 6.93
N ALA A 137 7.72 3.76 7.32
CA ALA A 137 8.38 3.85 8.62
C ALA A 137 7.40 3.65 9.79
N ARG A 138 6.23 4.28 9.72
CA ARG A 138 5.15 4.12 10.71
C ARG A 138 4.67 2.67 10.80
N LYS A 139 4.41 2.01 9.67
CA LYS A 139 3.97 0.61 9.64
C LYS A 139 5.03 -0.34 10.20
N LYS A 140 6.31 -0.08 9.90
CA LYS A 140 7.44 -0.83 10.47
C LYS A 140 7.43 -0.76 11.99
N GLU A 141 7.36 0.44 12.54
CA GLU A 141 7.31 0.65 14.00
C GLU A 141 6.07 0.01 14.62
N LEU A 142 4.91 0.18 13.99
CA LEU A 142 3.66 -0.39 14.46
C LEU A 142 3.72 -1.91 14.57
N CYS A 143 4.42 -2.58 13.65
CA CYS A 143 4.48 -4.05 13.53
C CYS A 143 5.78 -4.68 14.04
N GLN A 144 6.76 -3.91 14.52
CA GLN A 144 8.09 -4.43 14.87
C GLN A 144 8.08 -5.47 16.00
N THR A 145 7.14 -5.36 16.94
CA THR A 145 7.06 -6.20 18.14
C THR A 145 5.62 -6.69 18.37
N LEU A 146 5.13 -7.54 17.47
CA LEU A 146 3.84 -8.19 17.62
C LEU A 146 3.94 -9.37 18.60
N GLY A 147 3.44 -9.17 19.81
CA GLY A 147 3.24 -10.22 20.81
C GLY A 147 1.78 -10.69 20.87
N TYR A 148 1.54 -11.83 21.53
CA TYR A 148 0.22 -12.46 21.63
C TYR A 148 -0.48 -12.22 22.97
N ALA A 149 0.27 -11.78 23.99
CA ALA A 149 -0.22 -11.68 25.37
C ALA A 149 -1.22 -10.53 25.57
N ASP A 150 -1.05 -9.43 24.84
CA ASP A 150 -1.89 -8.24 24.97
C ASP A 150 -2.81 -8.08 23.75
N VAL A 151 -4.00 -8.67 23.87
CA VAL A 151 -5.05 -8.62 22.83
C VAL A 151 -5.57 -7.20 22.63
N ALA A 152 -5.62 -6.38 23.69
CA ALA A 152 -6.05 -5.00 23.59
C ALA A 152 -5.06 -4.17 22.75
N LEU A 153 -3.75 -4.39 22.96
CA LEU A 153 -2.71 -3.80 22.13
C LEU A 153 -2.79 -4.26 20.67
N LEU A 154 -3.08 -5.53 20.40
CA LEU A 154 -3.28 -6.03 19.03
C LEU A 154 -4.46 -5.33 18.34
N HIS A 155 -5.59 -5.14 19.04
CA HIS A 155 -6.72 -4.37 18.51
C HIS A 155 -6.38 -2.89 18.30
N ALA A 156 -5.62 -2.28 19.21
CA ALA A 156 -5.15 -0.91 19.04
C ALA A 156 -4.25 -0.76 17.82
N LYS A 157 -3.34 -1.71 17.59
CA LYS A 157 -2.48 -1.75 16.39
C LYS A 157 -3.30 -1.96 15.12
N HIS A 158 -4.28 -2.87 15.14
CA HIS A 158 -5.21 -3.08 14.02
C HIS A 158 -5.96 -1.78 13.65
N ALA A 159 -6.49 -1.05 14.63
CA ALA A 159 -7.19 0.22 14.39
C ALA A 159 -6.28 1.32 13.80
N GLN A 160 -4.99 1.26 14.09
CA GLN A 160 -3.97 2.17 13.58
C GLN A 160 -3.40 1.75 12.22
N TYR A 161 -3.67 0.53 11.75
CA TYR A 161 -2.88 -0.05 10.67
C TYR A 161 -3.05 0.66 9.33
N LEU A 162 -4.28 1.03 8.95
CA LEU A 162 -4.54 1.64 7.64
C LEU A 162 -3.97 3.05 7.50
N SER A 163 -3.45 3.38 6.31
CA SER A 163 -3.05 4.74 5.94
C SER A 163 -4.21 5.74 5.95
N SER A 164 -5.46 5.25 5.85
CA SER A 164 -6.66 6.09 6.00
C SER A 164 -7.11 6.30 7.44
N SER A 165 -6.44 5.68 8.41
CA SER A 165 -6.70 5.98 9.80
C SER A 165 -6.21 7.40 10.13
N ARG A 166 -6.66 7.95 11.25
CA ARG A 166 -6.15 9.24 11.78
C ARG A 166 -4.64 9.26 12.04
N TYR A 167 -4.00 8.10 12.02
CA TYR A 167 -2.58 7.92 12.27
C TYR A 167 -1.77 7.80 10.98
N GLY A 168 -2.43 7.66 9.83
CA GLY A 168 -1.74 7.52 8.56
C GLY A 168 -1.02 8.80 8.15
N ALA A 169 0.08 8.63 7.42
CA ALA A 169 0.90 9.74 6.91
C ALA A 169 0.54 10.16 5.48
N ILE A 170 -0.52 9.58 4.91
CA ILE A 170 -0.94 9.79 3.52
C ILE A 170 -2.17 10.69 3.46
N ASN A 171 -2.02 11.86 2.82
CA ASN A 171 -3.16 12.67 2.43
C ASN A 171 -3.77 12.10 1.15
N ARG A 172 -4.82 11.27 1.30
CA ARG A 172 -5.47 10.62 0.16
C ARG A 172 -6.07 11.62 -0.83
N ASP A 173 -6.65 12.71 -0.36
CA ASP A 173 -7.24 13.72 -1.23
C ASP A 173 -6.17 14.30 -2.17
N TYR A 174 -4.98 14.59 -1.65
CA TYR A 174 -3.83 15.06 -2.45
C TYR A 174 -3.34 14.03 -3.47
N VAL A 175 -3.25 12.75 -3.09
CA VAL A 175 -2.86 11.66 -4.01
C VAL A 175 -3.90 11.49 -5.13
N THR A 176 -5.20 11.63 -4.81
CA THR A 176 -6.30 11.50 -5.77
C THR A 176 -6.46 12.71 -6.70
N LEU A 177 -6.18 13.93 -6.22
CA LEU A 177 -6.43 15.17 -6.97
C LEU A 177 -5.67 15.18 -8.31
N VAL A 178 -4.42 14.74 -8.32
CA VAL A 178 -3.57 14.74 -9.53
C VAL A 178 -3.82 13.51 -10.39
N THR A 179 -4.15 12.36 -9.79
CA THR A 179 -4.53 11.17 -10.57
C THR A 179 -5.82 11.38 -11.34
N ASP A 180 -6.81 12.05 -10.75
CA ASP A 180 -8.09 12.35 -11.41
C ASP A 180 -7.95 13.51 -12.40
N ALA A 181 -7.15 14.54 -12.10
CA ALA A 181 -6.83 15.59 -13.07
C ALA A 181 -6.06 15.05 -14.28
N ALA A 182 -5.11 14.12 -14.07
CA ALA A 182 -4.37 13.46 -15.15
C ALA A 182 -5.28 12.55 -15.99
N LYS A 183 -6.16 11.77 -15.35
CA LYS A 183 -7.18 10.96 -16.05
C LYS A 183 -8.16 11.83 -16.84
N ALA A 184 -8.61 12.96 -16.29
CA ALA A 184 -9.51 13.89 -16.96
C ALA A 184 -8.86 14.55 -18.18
N LYS A 185 -7.60 15.01 -18.06
CA LYS A 185 -6.84 15.55 -19.21
C LYS A 185 -6.59 14.50 -20.30
N LEU A 186 -6.29 13.25 -19.93
CA LEU A 186 -6.15 12.14 -20.88
C LEU A 186 -7.48 11.79 -21.57
N ALA A 187 -8.60 11.78 -20.83
CA ALA A 187 -9.93 11.53 -21.36
C ALA A 187 -10.38 12.64 -22.32
N GLN A 188 -10.03 13.90 -22.03
CA GLN A 188 -10.30 15.03 -22.91
C GLN A 188 -9.49 14.95 -24.21
N ALA A 189 -8.17 14.70 -24.12
CA ALA A 189 -7.32 14.51 -25.30
C ALA A 189 -7.74 13.32 -26.19
N ALA A 190 -8.37 12.29 -25.60
CA ALA A 190 -8.94 11.16 -26.34
C ALA A 190 -10.27 11.48 -27.03
N LYS A 191 -11.03 12.47 -26.54
CA LYS A 191 -12.23 13.00 -27.20
C LYS A 191 -11.86 13.92 -28.36
N ASP A 192 -10.85 14.76 -28.18
CA ASP A 192 -10.39 15.70 -29.22
C ASP A 192 -9.76 14.97 -30.43
N LYS A 193 -9.19 13.79 -30.22
CA LYS A 193 -8.71 12.89 -31.30
C LYS A 193 -9.81 12.17 -32.09
N LYS A 194 -11.08 12.27 -31.69
CA LYS A 194 -12.21 11.56 -32.31
C LYS A 194 -13.11 12.47 -33.15
N LEU A 195 -12.86 13.78 -33.24
CA LEU A 195 -13.53 14.58 -34.27
C LEU A 195 -12.91 14.27 -35.64
N PRO A 196 -13.68 13.85 -36.65
CA PRO A 196 -13.20 13.87 -38.01
C PRO A 196 -12.91 15.32 -38.39
N GLU A 197 -11.77 15.57 -39.04
CA GLU A 197 -11.60 16.78 -39.84
C GLU A 197 -12.72 16.75 -40.88
N GLU A 198 -13.72 17.62 -40.72
CA GLU A 198 -14.69 17.86 -41.78
C GLU A 198 -13.90 18.49 -42.93
N ASP A 199 -13.66 17.71 -43.97
CA ASP A 199 -13.15 18.17 -45.25
C ASP A 199 -14.12 19.24 -45.80
N GLU A 200 -13.81 20.52 -45.58
CA GLU A 200 -14.34 21.62 -46.36
C GLU A 200 -13.66 21.60 -47.74
N ASP A 201 -14.26 20.90 -48.70
CA ASP A 201 -14.06 21.16 -50.13
C ASP A 201 -15.41 20.97 -50.86
N ALA A 202 -16.05 22.10 -51.19
CA ALA A 202 -17.17 22.20 -52.13
C ALA A 202 -16.98 23.43 -53.04
#